data_AF-A0A7S1EDI9-F1
#
_entry.id   AF-A0A7S1EDI9-F1
#
_cell.length_a   1.000
_cell.length_b   1.000
_cell.length_c   1.000
_cell.angle_alpha   90.00
_cell.angle_beta   90.00
_cell.angle_gamma   90.00
#
_symmetry.space_group_name_H-M   'P 1'
#
loop_
_entity.id
_entity.type
_entity.pdbx_description
1 polymer ?
#
loop_
_entity_poly.entity_id
_entity_poly.type
_entity_poly.pdbx_seq_one_letter_code
_entity_poly.pdbx_strand_id
1 'polypeptide(L)'
;CWTCPLGAVCANASSCALRLDPPSCGGTGIVGTWGSVADGVARLLACPSGYQMLNSTVPRGAFSHDAQQCAKCQSCEYNVDPRAYMCQACAEGMVCNGNETVGFVTAGSAWDVVD
;
A
#
# COMPACT_ATOMS: atom_id res chain seq x y z
N CYS A 1 0.37 -26.32 -1.79
CA CYS A 1 1.07 -25.27 -2.57
C CYS A 1 0.25 -23.99 -2.51
N TRP A 2 0.89 -22.84 -2.35
CA TRP A 2 0.24 -21.53 -2.39
C TRP A 2 0.78 -20.71 -3.58
N THR A 3 -0.10 -19.93 -4.21
CA THR A 3 0.25 -19.01 -5.31
C THR A 3 0.92 -17.78 -4.73
N CYS A 4 1.99 -17.28 -5.35
CA CYS A 4 2.63 -16.06 -4.85
C CYS A 4 1.67 -14.87 -4.95
N PRO A 5 1.45 -14.11 -3.87
CA PRO A 5 0.66 -12.89 -3.94
C PRO A 5 1.29 -11.89 -4.90
N LEU A 6 0.45 -11.13 -5.62
CA LEU A 6 0.88 -10.20 -6.67
C LEU A 6 2.02 -9.27 -6.22
N GLY A 7 1.94 -8.71 -5.01
CA GLY A 7 2.93 -7.78 -4.48
C GLY A 7 4.27 -8.42 -4.09
N ALA A 8 4.36 -9.75 -4.10
CA ALA A 8 5.57 -10.51 -3.83
C ALA A 8 6.13 -11.26 -5.06
N VAL A 9 5.46 -11.16 -6.22
CA VAL A 9 5.99 -11.68 -7.48
C VAL A 9 7.11 -10.76 -7.95
N CYS A 10 8.31 -11.32 -8.16
CA CYS A 10 9.44 -10.53 -8.64
C CYS A 10 9.26 -10.10 -10.11
N ALA A 11 9.93 -9.02 -10.54
CA ALA A 11 9.78 -8.43 -11.87
C ALA A 11 10.04 -9.41 -13.04
N ASN A 12 10.85 -10.44 -12.79
CA ASN A 12 11.13 -11.56 -13.69
C ASN A 12 10.01 -12.62 -13.71
N ALA A 13 8.88 -12.38 -13.04
CA ALA A 13 7.64 -13.18 -12.97
C ALA A 13 7.79 -14.67 -12.60
N SER A 14 9.02 -15.09 -12.25
CA SER A 14 9.38 -16.51 -12.12
C SER A 14 9.66 -16.92 -10.67
N SER A 15 9.82 -15.95 -9.76
CA SER A 15 10.13 -16.20 -8.36
C SER A 15 9.21 -15.43 -7.42
N CYS A 16 8.92 -16.06 -6.29
CA CYS A 16 8.16 -15.46 -5.20
C CYS A 16 9.12 -14.99 -4.10
N ALA A 17 9.11 -13.69 -3.81
CA ALA A 17 9.99 -13.10 -2.80
C ALA A 17 9.78 -13.70 -1.41
N LEU A 18 8.54 -14.06 -1.08
CA LEU A 18 8.14 -14.65 0.20
C LEU A 18 8.65 -16.09 0.41
N ARG A 19 9.32 -16.69 -0.58
CA ARG A 19 10.02 -17.97 -0.41
C ARG A 19 11.44 -17.80 0.16
N LEU A 20 11.91 -16.56 0.28
CA LEU A 20 13.19 -16.22 0.88
C LEU A 20 12.97 -15.62 2.27
N ASP A 21 13.95 -15.81 3.14
CA ASP A 21 14.02 -15.17 4.46
C ASP A 21 15.35 -14.42 4.59
N PRO A 22 15.36 -13.07 4.52
CA PRO A 22 14.19 -12.19 4.41
C PRO A 22 13.56 -12.15 3.00
N PRO A 23 12.27 -11.77 2.87
CA PRO A 23 11.61 -11.67 1.57
C PRO A 23 12.28 -10.65 0.64
N SER A 24 12.73 -11.08 -0.54
CA SER A 24 13.40 -10.20 -1.51
C SER A 24 13.31 -10.67 -2.96
N CYS A 25 13.50 -9.73 -3.89
CA CYS A 25 13.64 -9.96 -5.32
C CYS A 25 15.06 -9.56 -5.76
N GLY A 26 15.99 -10.53 -5.76
CA GLY A 26 17.38 -10.27 -6.19
C GLY A 26 18.10 -9.23 -5.33
N GLY A 27 17.87 -9.24 -4.01
CA GLY A 27 18.45 -8.28 -3.07
C GLY A 27 17.68 -6.96 -2.93
N THR A 28 16.70 -6.70 -3.78
CA THR A 28 15.73 -5.61 -3.56
C THR A 28 14.58 -6.10 -2.70
N GLY A 29 14.24 -5.36 -1.65
CA GLY A 29 13.07 -5.65 -0.83
C GLY A 29 11.77 -5.53 -1.64
N ILE A 30 10.73 -6.23 -1.21
CA ILE A 30 9.37 -6.07 -1.76
C ILE A 30 8.64 -4.92 -1.07
N VAL A 31 7.69 -4.29 -1.78
CA VAL A 31 6.93 -3.16 -1.23
C VAL A 31 5.94 -3.66 -0.16
N GLY A 32 5.87 -2.93 0.94
CA GLY A 32 4.99 -3.22 2.07
C GLY A 32 5.66 -4.01 3.19
N THR A 33 4.98 -4.06 4.33
CA THR A 33 5.39 -4.85 5.48
C THR A 33 4.67 -6.18 5.42
N TRP A 34 5.43 -7.26 5.24
CA TRP A 34 4.91 -8.63 5.18
C TRP A 34 5.18 -9.35 6.50
N GLY A 35 4.24 -10.15 6.95
CA GLY A 35 4.40 -11.01 8.12
C GLY A 35 3.75 -12.36 7.91
N SER A 36 4.27 -13.38 8.58
CA SER A 36 3.61 -14.68 8.65
C SER A 36 2.55 -14.66 9.74
N VAL A 37 1.37 -15.22 9.46
CA VAL A 37 0.30 -15.44 10.45
C VAL A 37 0.20 -16.91 10.86
N ALA A 38 -0.61 -17.20 11.87
CA ALA A 38 -0.70 -18.53 12.52
C ALA A 38 -1.09 -19.69 11.58
N ASP A 39 -1.67 -19.40 10.42
CA ASP A 39 -2.01 -20.37 9.37
C ASP A 39 -0.82 -20.69 8.43
N GLY A 40 0.37 -20.11 8.68
CA GLY A 40 1.58 -20.30 7.87
C GLY A 40 1.54 -19.52 6.55
N VAL A 41 0.55 -18.63 6.38
CA VAL A 41 0.36 -17.84 5.18
C VAL A 41 0.99 -16.47 5.37
N ALA A 42 1.72 -16.00 4.36
CA ALA A 42 2.25 -14.64 4.36
C ALA A 42 1.12 -13.62 4.13
N ARG A 43 1.06 -12.61 4.99
CA ARG A 43 0.11 -11.52 4.91
C ARG A 43 0.79 -10.17 4.81
N LEU A 44 0.25 -9.34 3.94
CA LEU A 44 0.57 -7.92 3.86
C LEU A 44 -0.09 -7.21 5.05
N LEU A 45 0.74 -6.69 5.95
CA LEU A 45 0.32 -6.04 7.20
C LEU A 45 0.17 -4.52 7.05
N ALA A 46 0.98 -3.91 6.20
CA ALA A 46 0.98 -2.48 5.95
C ALA A 46 1.58 -2.16 4.59
N CYS A 47 1.16 -1.03 4.03
CA CYS A 47 1.77 -0.42 2.86
C CYS A 47 2.45 0.90 3.25
N PRO A 48 3.53 1.30 2.56
CA PRO A 48 4.12 2.61 2.79
C PRO A 48 3.13 3.72 2.43
N SER A 49 3.35 4.91 2.98
CA SER A 49 2.54 6.08 2.67
C SER A 49 2.47 6.34 1.16
N GLY A 50 1.32 6.80 0.68
CA GLY A 50 1.05 6.94 -0.76
C GLY A 50 0.75 5.63 -1.48
N TYR A 51 0.57 4.53 -0.75
CA TYR A 51 0.08 3.27 -1.29
C TYR A 51 -1.17 2.84 -0.54
N GLN A 52 -2.10 2.22 -1.26
CA GLN A 52 -3.22 1.49 -0.68
C GLN A 52 -2.92 0.00 -0.62
N MET A 53 -3.41 -0.63 0.44
CA MET A 53 -3.31 -2.08 0.60
C MET A 53 -4.46 -2.77 -0.13
N LEU A 54 -4.13 -3.51 -1.18
CA LEU A 54 -5.07 -4.40 -1.86
C LEU A 54 -4.88 -5.80 -1.30
N ASN A 55 -5.91 -6.37 -0.68
CA ASN A 55 -5.88 -7.74 -0.14
C ASN A 55 -7.16 -8.53 -0.48
N SER A 56 -7.92 -8.05 -1.47
CA SER A 56 -9.17 -8.62 -1.97
C SER A 56 -9.28 -8.35 -3.47
N THR A 57 -10.05 -9.18 -4.19
CA THR A 57 -10.26 -9.02 -5.65
C THR A 57 -11.27 -7.93 -6.02
N VAL A 58 -12.05 -7.46 -5.05
CA VAL A 58 -12.95 -6.30 -5.15
C VAL A 58 -12.77 -5.40 -3.93
N PRO A 59 -13.01 -4.08 -4.04
CA PRO A 59 -13.01 -3.20 -2.87
C PRO A 59 -13.98 -3.72 -1.79
N ARG A 60 -13.49 -3.90 -0.55
CA ARG A 60 -14.23 -4.49 0.59
C ARG A 60 -14.70 -5.95 0.39
N GLY A 61 -14.06 -6.69 -0.51
CA GLY A 61 -14.32 -8.11 -0.70
C GLY A 61 -13.73 -8.98 0.41
N ALA A 62 -13.99 -10.28 0.33
CA ALA A 62 -13.31 -11.25 1.17
C ALA A 62 -11.79 -11.21 0.94
N PHE A 63 -11.02 -11.51 1.99
CA PHE A 63 -9.58 -11.65 1.89
C PHE A 63 -9.21 -12.63 0.77
N SER A 64 -8.36 -12.16 -0.14
CA SER A 64 -7.75 -12.96 -1.19
C SER A 64 -6.25 -12.95 -0.98
N HIS A 65 -5.72 -14.12 -0.64
CA HIS A 65 -4.29 -14.31 -0.48
C HIS A 65 -3.53 -13.85 -1.72
N ASP A 66 -3.99 -14.22 -2.91
CA ASP A 66 -3.28 -14.01 -4.17
C ASP A 66 -3.35 -12.55 -4.63
N ALA A 67 -4.36 -11.79 -4.18
CA ALA A 67 -4.54 -10.38 -4.55
C ALA A 67 -3.64 -9.41 -3.74
N GLN A 68 -2.93 -9.90 -2.73
CA GLN A 68 -2.18 -9.05 -1.80
C GLN A 68 -1.09 -8.24 -2.50
N GLN A 69 -1.17 -6.91 -2.46
CA GLN A 69 -0.17 -5.98 -2.97
C GLN A 69 -0.35 -4.56 -2.43
N CYS A 70 0.72 -3.77 -2.48
CA CYS A 70 0.64 -2.32 -2.30
C CYS A 70 0.52 -1.64 -3.66
N ALA A 71 -0.59 -0.97 -3.91
CA ALA A 71 -0.80 -0.18 -5.13
C ALA A 71 -0.58 1.30 -4.83
N LYS A 72 0.22 1.99 -5.66
CA LYS A 72 0.47 3.42 -5.49
C LYS A 72 -0.81 4.22 -5.72
N CYS A 73 -1.04 5.24 -4.90
CA CYS A 73 -2.15 6.18 -5.07
C CYS A 73 -1.97 7.01 -6.34
N GLN A 74 -3.09 7.45 -6.93
CA GLN A 74 -3.07 8.34 -8.08
C GLN A 74 -2.56 9.74 -7.70
N SER A 75 -2.22 10.57 -8.69
CA SER A 75 -1.64 11.90 -8.47
C SER A 75 -2.53 12.86 -7.66
N CYS A 76 -3.84 12.62 -7.60
CA CYS A 76 -4.81 13.44 -6.85
C CYS A 76 -5.34 12.73 -5.59
N GLU A 77 -4.69 11.65 -5.19
CA GLU A 77 -5.05 10.87 -4.01
C GLU A 77 -3.89 10.83 -3.02
N TYR A 78 -4.19 10.52 -1.76
CA TYR A 78 -3.19 10.31 -0.73
C TYR A 78 -3.59 9.15 0.18
N ASN A 79 -2.57 8.55 0.80
CA ASN A 79 -2.77 7.67 1.94
C ASN A 79 -1.66 7.92 2.96
N VAL A 80 -2.01 8.58 4.06
CA VAL A 80 -1.11 8.83 5.20
C VAL A 80 -1.13 7.71 6.23
N ASP A 81 -2.17 6.86 6.21
CA ASP A 81 -2.27 5.73 7.12
C ASP A 81 -1.72 4.46 6.43
N PRO A 82 -0.56 3.94 6.88
CA PRO A 82 0.05 2.75 6.28
C PRO A 82 -0.81 1.47 6.43
N ARG A 83 -1.88 1.51 7.24
CA ARG A 83 -2.85 0.41 7.38
C ARG A 83 -4.17 0.67 6.65
N ALA A 84 -4.36 1.87 6.10
CA ALA A 84 -5.58 2.15 5.36
C ALA A 84 -5.61 1.35 4.05
N TYR A 85 -6.79 0.80 3.79
CA TYR A 85 -7.06 -0.06 2.64
C TYR A 85 -7.28 0.73 1.34
N MET A 86 -7.44 2.05 1.42
CA MET A 86 -7.96 2.85 0.31
C MET A 86 -7.24 4.20 0.24
N CYS A 87 -6.80 4.57 -0.95
CA CYS A 87 -6.38 5.94 -1.22
C CYS A 87 -7.59 6.87 -1.06
N GLN A 88 -7.37 8.04 -0.48
CA GLN A 88 -8.39 9.06 -0.27
C GLN A 88 -8.20 10.19 -1.28
N ALA A 89 -9.30 10.75 -1.76
CA ALA A 89 -9.25 11.96 -2.57
C ALA A 89 -8.57 13.08 -1.76
N CYS A 90 -7.69 13.84 -2.41
CA CYS A 90 -7.08 15.02 -1.79
C CYS A 90 -8.19 15.99 -1.34
N ALA A 91 -8.16 16.42 -0.07
CA ALA A 91 -9.17 17.35 0.39
C ALA A 91 -9.02 18.71 -0.29
N GLU A 92 -10.13 19.45 -0.38
CA GLU A 92 -10.13 20.78 -0.97
C GLU A 92 -9.13 21.71 -0.24
N GLY A 93 -8.36 22.48 -1.01
CA GLY A 93 -7.32 23.35 -0.47
C GLY A 93 -5.98 22.66 -0.18
N MET A 94 -5.81 21.38 -0.51
CA MET A 94 -4.53 20.67 -0.43
C MET A 94 -4.00 20.25 -1.82
N VAL A 95 -2.68 20.10 -1.90
CA VAL A 95 -1.94 19.53 -3.03
C VAL A 95 -1.35 18.20 -2.57
N CYS A 96 -1.89 17.10 -3.08
CA CYS A 96 -1.38 15.77 -2.80
C CYS A 96 -0.48 15.32 -3.95
N ASN A 97 0.60 14.59 -3.64
CA ASN A 97 1.56 14.09 -4.64
C ASN A 97 1.53 12.56 -4.77
N GLY A 98 0.53 11.87 -4.21
CA GLY A 98 0.49 10.40 -4.15
C GLY A 98 1.57 9.79 -3.23
N ASN A 99 2.01 10.52 -2.21
CA ASN A 99 2.97 10.11 -1.18
C ASN A 99 2.54 10.65 0.20
N GLU A 100 3.40 10.56 1.22
CA GLU A 100 3.18 11.16 2.56
C GLU A 100 3.20 12.68 2.63
N THR A 101 3.57 13.37 1.54
CA THR A 101 3.66 14.83 1.55
C THR A 101 2.37 15.45 1.02
N VAL A 102 1.75 16.25 1.86
CA VAL A 102 0.65 17.14 1.51
C VAL A 102 1.15 18.58 1.51
N GLY A 103 0.87 19.31 0.43
CA GLY A 103 1.01 20.76 0.36
C GLY A 103 -0.33 21.42 0.64
N PHE A 104 -0.31 22.66 1.12
CA PHE A 104 -1.50 23.51 1.17
C PHE A 104 -1.53 24.40 -0.07
N VAL A 105 -2.71 24.64 -0.64
CA VAL A 105 -2.88 25.48 -1.84
C VAL A 105 -2.60 26.96 -1.55
N THR A 106 -2.43 27.36 -0.29
CA THR A 106 -2.39 28.78 0.07
C THR A 106 -1.04 29.22 0.62
N ALA A 107 -0.22 29.80 -0.26
CA ALA A 107 0.69 30.86 0.19
C ALA A 107 -0.17 32.06 0.63
N GLY A 108 -0.40 32.21 1.95
CA GLY A 108 -1.06 33.39 2.53
C GLY A 108 -2.51 33.23 3.01
N SER A 109 -3.00 32.03 3.33
CA SER A 109 -4.29 31.89 4.02
C SER A 109 -4.14 31.38 5.45
N ALA A 110 -4.99 31.90 6.35
CA ALA A 110 -5.10 31.48 7.74
C ALA A 110 -6.34 30.58 7.89
N TRP A 111 -6.16 29.42 8.53
CA TRP A 111 -7.24 28.50 8.84
C TRP A 111 -7.81 28.82 10.22
N ASP A 112 -9.14 28.85 10.33
CA ASP A 112 -9.84 28.94 11.62
C ASP A 112 -10.27 27.54 12.05
N VAL A 113 -10.10 27.22 13.33
CA VAL A 113 -10.57 25.94 13.88
C VAL A 113 -12.06 26.11 14.17
N VAL A 114 -12.90 25.38 13.44
CA VAL A 114 -14.34 25.34 13.74
C VAL A 114 -14.56 24.23 14.76
N ASP A 115 -14.97 24.63 15.97
CA ASP A 115 -15.44 23.76 17.08
C ASP A 115 -16.79 23.10 16.74
#